data_AF-A0A7W0XTP6-F1
#
_entry.id   AF-A0A7W0XTP6-F1
#
_cell.length_a   1.000
_cell.length_b   1.000
_cell.length_c   1.000
_cell.angle_alpha   90.00
_cell.angle_beta   90.00
_cell.angle_gamma   90.00
#
_symmetry.space_group_name_H-M   'P 1'
#
loop_
_entity.id
_entity.type
_entity.pdbx_description
1 polymer ?
#
loop_
_entity_poly.entity_id
_entity_poly.type
_entity_poly.pdbx_seq_one_letter_code
_entity_poly.pdbx_strand_id
1 'polypeptide(L)'
;GQRLEELAALGFACERFGGRTFLVRTAPALPGVLTGGDDEGLRGLGEPGEIAASLLAQIDDEPGKGEQWRDRLLVQLSCRTAVRRGRPLAQAAMRALIDGLGRTSAPAVCPHGSPLLMHVSDDLLERQFDWR
;
A
#
# COMPACT_ATOMS: atom_id res chain seq x y z
N GLY A 1 -7.05 -20.62 7.47
CA GLY A 1 -6.13 -20.41 8.59
C GLY A 1 -6.91 -20.01 9.80
N GLN A 2 -6.22 -19.83 10.91
CA GLN A 2 -6.83 -19.42 12.18
C GLN A 2 -7.39 -17.98 12.13
N ARG A 3 -7.07 -17.20 11.08
CA ARG A 3 -7.44 -15.78 10.94
C ARG A 3 -8.45 -15.44 9.84
N LEU A 4 -9.17 -16.42 9.29
CA LEU A 4 -10.12 -16.16 8.20
C LEU A 4 -11.25 -15.22 8.62
N GLU A 5 -11.77 -15.37 9.83
CA GLU A 5 -12.80 -14.50 10.38
C GLU A 5 -12.28 -13.08 10.63
N GLU A 6 -11.05 -12.95 11.13
CA GLU A 6 -10.40 -11.67 11.34
C GLU A 6 -10.16 -10.91 10.02
N LEU A 7 -9.75 -11.62 8.97
CA LEU A 7 -9.60 -11.06 7.62
C LEU A 7 -10.94 -10.67 7.01
N ALA A 8 -11.99 -11.47 7.24
CA ALA A 8 -13.34 -11.14 6.80
C ALA A 8 -13.85 -9.84 7.44
N ALA A 9 -13.53 -9.60 8.72
CA ALA A 9 -13.84 -8.33 9.40
C ALA A 9 -13.12 -7.12 8.78
N LEU A 10 -12.02 -7.32 8.05
CA LEU A 10 -11.32 -6.28 7.28
C LEU A 10 -11.80 -6.16 5.82
N GLY A 11 -12.84 -6.92 5.42
CA GLY A 11 -13.40 -6.91 4.07
C GLY A 11 -12.77 -7.93 3.10
N PHE A 12 -11.87 -8.79 3.58
CA PHE A 12 -11.28 -9.85 2.77
C PHE A 12 -12.06 -11.16 2.92
N ALA A 13 -12.86 -11.54 1.93
CA ALA A 13 -13.47 -12.86 1.90
C ALA A 13 -12.50 -13.87 1.28
N CYS A 14 -11.92 -14.73 2.12
CA CYS A 14 -11.00 -15.78 1.71
C CYS A 14 -11.59 -17.17 1.99
N GLU A 15 -11.41 -18.11 1.07
CA GLU A 15 -11.83 -19.50 1.25
C GLU A 15 -10.65 -20.46 1.07
N ARG A 16 -10.65 -21.56 1.82
CA ARG A 16 -9.65 -22.61 1.60
C ARG A 16 -9.94 -23.33 0.29
N PHE A 17 -8.88 -23.57 -0.49
CA PHE A 17 -8.90 -24.35 -1.72
C PHE A 17 -7.83 -25.43 -1.62
N GLY A 18 -8.20 -26.63 -1.16
CA GLY A 18 -7.23 -27.70 -0.88
C GLY A 18 -6.37 -27.46 0.36
N GLY A 19 -5.18 -28.09 0.42
CA GLY A 19 -4.38 -28.18 1.65
C GLY A 19 -3.60 -26.91 2.03
N ARG A 20 -2.91 -26.28 1.06
CA ARG A 20 -2.04 -25.10 1.26
C ARG A 20 -2.40 -23.93 0.35
N THR A 21 -3.61 -23.91 -0.17
CA THR A 21 -4.05 -22.90 -1.13
C THR A 21 -5.38 -22.30 -0.66
N PHE A 22 -5.60 -21.04 -0.99
CA PHE A 22 -6.82 -20.31 -0.68
C PHE A 22 -7.15 -19.38 -1.84
N LEU A 23 -8.43 -19.09 -1.99
CA LEU A 23 -8.95 -18.14 -2.96
C LEU A 23 -9.35 -16.86 -2.21
N VAL A 24 -8.97 -15.70 -2.74
CA VAL A 24 -9.48 -14.40 -2.30
C VAL A 24 -10.68 -14.05 -3.19
N ARG A 25 -11.90 -14.14 -2.66
CA ARG A 25 -13.13 -13.83 -3.39
C ARG A 25 -13.39 -12.33 -3.45
N THR A 26 -13.17 -11.65 -2.34
CA THR A 26 -13.36 -10.20 -2.23
C THR A 26 -12.24 -9.59 -1.39
N ALA A 27 -11.97 -8.32 -1.64
CA ALA A 27 -11.06 -7.49 -0.86
C ALA A 27 -11.67 -6.08 -0.78
N PRO A 28 -11.36 -5.30 0.27
CA PRO A 28 -11.82 -3.92 0.37
C PRO A 28 -11.27 -3.07 -0.79
N ALA A 29 -11.87 -1.91 -1.01
CA ALA A 29 -11.30 -0.92 -1.92
C ALA A 29 -9.91 -0.51 -1.42
N LEU A 30 -8.93 -0.59 -2.31
CA LEU A 30 -7.54 -0.23 -2.06
C LEU A 30 -7.13 0.80 -3.12
N PRO A 31 -6.87 2.06 -2.75
CA PRO A 31 -6.59 3.13 -3.71
C PRO A 31 -5.51 2.74 -4.72
N GLY A 32 -5.87 2.83 -5.99
CA GLY A 32 -5.05 2.45 -7.14
C GLY A 32 -4.72 0.97 -7.32
N VAL A 33 -5.10 0.09 -6.39
CA VAL A 33 -4.89 -1.37 -6.47
C VAL A 33 -6.19 -2.07 -6.87
N LEU A 34 -7.23 -1.91 -6.05
CA LEU A 34 -8.58 -2.43 -6.26
C LEU A 34 -9.54 -1.27 -6.12
N THR A 35 -9.97 -0.71 -7.24
CA THR A 35 -10.80 0.49 -7.26
C THR A 35 -12.25 0.16 -6.91
N GLY A 36 -12.77 0.79 -5.86
CA GLY A 36 -14.18 1.07 -5.66
C GLY A 36 -14.35 2.58 -5.46
N GLY A 37 -15.14 3.25 -6.31
CA GLY A 37 -15.37 4.70 -6.25
C GLY A 37 -14.53 5.56 -7.21
N ASP A 38 -14.46 6.87 -6.93
CA ASP A 38 -14.10 7.97 -7.85
C ASP A 38 -12.59 8.22 -8.06
N ASP A 39 -11.70 7.33 -7.60
CA ASP A 39 -10.24 7.48 -7.73
C ASP A 39 -9.74 7.08 -9.14
N GLU A 40 -10.37 7.63 -10.19
CA GLU A 40 -9.98 7.35 -11.59
C GLU A 40 -8.50 7.65 -11.86
N GLY A 41 -7.97 8.71 -11.26
CA GLY A 41 -6.57 9.12 -11.44
C GLY A 41 -5.55 8.12 -10.89
N LEU A 42 -5.94 7.28 -9.93
CA LEU A 42 -5.07 6.24 -9.36
C LEU A 42 -5.30 4.86 -9.97
N ARG A 43 -6.32 4.71 -10.83
CA ARG A 43 -6.81 3.42 -11.30
C ARG A 43 -5.70 2.58 -11.93
N GLY A 44 -5.52 1.38 -11.36
CA GLY A 44 -4.60 0.36 -11.88
C GLY A 44 -3.12 0.66 -11.64
N LEU A 45 -2.76 1.69 -10.86
CA LEU A 45 -1.36 2.02 -10.55
C LEU A 45 -0.66 1.02 -9.63
N GLY A 46 -1.43 0.28 -8.85
CA GLY A 46 -0.94 -0.75 -7.94
C GLY A 46 -0.92 -2.15 -8.55
N GLU A 47 -0.40 -3.09 -7.76
CA GLU A 47 -0.23 -4.50 -8.13
C GLU A 47 -1.23 -5.39 -7.38
N PRO A 48 -2.46 -5.62 -7.89
CA PRO A 48 -3.48 -6.39 -7.18
C PRO A 48 -3.09 -7.87 -6.97
N GLY A 49 -2.20 -8.41 -7.82
CA GLY A 49 -1.69 -9.78 -7.66
C GLY A 49 -0.92 -10.02 -6.36
N GLU A 50 -0.47 -8.96 -5.70
CA GLU A 50 0.30 -9.03 -4.46
C GLU A 50 -0.57 -9.10 -3.19
N ILE A 51 -1.88 -8.90 -3.33
CA ILE A 51 -2.83 -8.96 -2.22
C ILE A 51 -2.86 -10.37 -1.63
N ALA A 52 -3.02 -11.39 -2.48
CA ALA A 52 -3.05 -12.78 -2.02
C ALA A 52 -1.75 -13.17 -1.28
N ALA A 53 -0.59 -12.76 -1.80
CA ALA A 53 0.68 -13.03 -1.13
C ALA A 53 0.77 -12.36 0.25
N SER A 54 0.25 -11.13 0.39
CA SER A 54 0.19 -10.40 1.66
C SER A 54 -0.73 -11.07 2.67
N LEU A 55 -1.89 -11.58 2.22
CA LEU A 55 -2.84 -12.30 3.07
C LEU A 55 -2.30 -13.67 3.50
N LEU A 56 -1.64 -14.40 2.59
CA LEU A 56 -1.07 -15.73 2.89
C LEU A 56 -0.07 -15.64 4.05
N ALA A 57 0.75 -14.59 4.06
CA ALA A 57 1.74 -14.36 5.11
C ALA A 57 1.12 -14.22 6.52
N GLN A 58 -0.18 -13.91 6.61
CA GLN A 58 -0.90 -13.70 7.87
C GLN A 58 -1.83 -14.87 8.23
N ILE A 59 -2.38 -15.59 7.24
CA ILE A 59 -3.41 -16.62 7.45
C ILE A 59 -2.93 -17.78 8.36
N ASP A 60 -1.65 -18.11 8.28
CA ASP A 60 -1.01 -19.20 9.03
C ASP A 60 -0.10 -18.68 10.17
N ASP A 61 -0.07 -17.37 10.42
CA ASP A 61 0.65 -16.79 11.56
C ASP A 61 -0.10 -17.09 12.85
N GLU A 62 0.55 -17.76 13.81
CA GLU A 62 -0.08 -18.09 15.08
C GLU A 62 -0.52 -16.81 15.81
N PRO A 63 -1.67 -16.81 16.48
CA PRO A 63 -2.07 -15.73 17.38
C PRO A 63 -1.09 -15.63 18.55
N GLY A 64 0.00 -14.89 18.34
CA GLY A 64 0.91 -14.45 19.39
C GLY A 64 0.26 -13.43 20.32
N LYS A 65 0.77 -13.34 21.55
CA LYS A 65 0.40 -12.30 22.52
C LYS A 65 0.91 -10.93 22.05
N GLY A 66 0.17 -10.28 21.16
CA GLY A 66 0.48 -8.94 20.68
C GLY A 66 -0.31 -8.59 19.43
N GLU A 67 -1.27 -7.69 19.57
CA GLU A 67 -2.19 -7.16 18.55
C GLU A 67 -1.50 -6.35 17.43
N GLN A 68 -0.45 -6.87 16.78
CA GLN A 68 0.31 -6.16 15.73
C GLN A 68 0.13 -6.73 14.33
N TRP A 69 -0.57 -7.85 14.17
CA TRP A 69 -0.70 -8.51 12.87
C TRP A 69 -1.44 -7.63 11.84
N ARG A 70 -2.40 -6.81 12.30
CA ARG A 70 -3.12 -5.84 11.45
C ARG A 70 -2.17 -4.79 10.89
N ASP A 71 -1.33 -4.21 11.73
CA ASP A 71 -0.33 -3.22 11.29
C ASP A 71 0.66 -3.85 10.31
N ARG A 72 1.14 -5.07 10.60
CA ARG A 72 2.01 -5.82 9.69
C ARG A 72 1.34 -6.08 8.34
N LEU A 73 0.06 -6.47 8.34
CA LEU A 73 -0.71 -6.67 7.12
C LEU A 73 -0.83 -5.37 6.32
N LEU A 74 -1.18 -4.25 6.98
CA LEU A 74 -1.32 -2.96 6.32
C LEU A 74 0.00 -2.44 5.73
N VAL A 75 1.10 -2.59 6.47
CA VAL A 75 2.45 -2.30 5.99
C VAL A 75 2.80 -3.16 4.78
N GLN A 76 2.56 -4.47 4.85
CA GLN A 76 2.83 -5.39 3.74
C GLN A 76 1.99 -5.07 2.50
N LEU A 77 0.68 -4.86 2.66
CA LEU A 77 -0.21 -4.47 1.57
C LEU A 77 0.29 -3.18 0.92
N SER A 78 0.48 -2.12 1.72
CA SER A 78 0.90 -0.81 1.21
C SER A 78 2.19 -0.85 0.40
N CYS A 79 3.17 -1.70 0.77
CA CYS A 79 4.44 -1.78 0.06
C CYS A 79 4.43 -2.76 -1.11
N ARG A 80 3.76 -3.91 -0.99
CA ARG A 80 3.77 -4.91 -2.06
C ARG A 80 2.88 -4.50 -3.23
N THR A 81 1.76 -3.84 -2.96
CA THR A 81 0.81 -3.39 -3.99
C THR A 81 1.15 -2.01 -4.54
N ALA A 82 2.18 -1.32 -4.03
CA ALA A 82 2.56 0.02 -4.47
C ALA A 82 2.99 0.06 -5.94
N VAL A 83 2.87 1.26 -6.53
CA VAL A 83 3.49 1.59 -7.82
C VAL A 83 4.99 1.33 -7.75
N ARG A 84 5.53 0.57 -8.71
CA ARG A 84 6.93 0.16 -8.72
C ARG A 84 7.81 1.10 -9.54
N ARG A 85 9.10 1.13 -9.19
CA ARG A 85 10.13 1.85 -9.95
C ARG A 85 10.11 1.42 -11.42
N GLY A 86 10.28 2.39 -12.31
CA GLY A 86 10.36 2.15 -13.76
C GLY A 86 8.99 2.11 -14.45
N ARG A 87 7.89 2.20 -13.70
CA ARG A 87 6.56 2.35 -14.28
C ARG A 87 6.34 3.79 -14.78
N PRO A 88 6.11 4.02 -16.09
CA PRO A 88 5.74 5.34 -16.58
C PRO A 88 4.40 5.78 -16.00
N LEU A 89 4.30 7.06 -15.64
CA LEU A 89 3.06 7.64 -15.11
C LEU A 89 2.59 8.76 -16.04
N ALA A 90 1.30 8.80 -16.32
CA ALA A 90 0.69 9.98 -16.92
C ALA A 90 0.63 11.12 -15.90
N GLN A 91 0.63 12.37 -16.36
CA GLN A 91 0.63 13.54 -15.48
C GLN A 91 -0.58 13.54 -14.52
N ALA A 92 -1.75 13.10 -14.98
CA ALA A 92 -2.94 12.95 -14.15
C ALA A 92 -2.72 11.98 -12.98
N ALA A 93 -2.06 10.85 -13.23
CA ALA A 93 -1.72 9.86 -12.21
C ALA A 93 -0.69 10.40 -11.21
N MET A 94 0.33 11.12 -11.68
CA MET A 94 1.30 11.78 -10.80
C MET A 94 0.61 12.78 -9.87
N ARG A 95 -0.31 13.59 -10.41
CA ARG A 95 -1.08 14.56 -9.62
C ARG A 95 -1.93 13.86 -8.56
N ALA A 96 -2.66 12.83 -8.95
CA ALA A 96 -3.49 12.05 -8.03
C ALA A 96 -2.67 11.40 -6.90
N LEU A 97 -1.44 10.94 -7.18
CA LEU A 97 -0.54 10.40 -6.15
C LEU A 97 -0.11 11.46 -5.14
N ILE A 98 0.25 12.66 -5.60
CA ILE A 98 0.64 13.77 -4.72
C ILE A 98 -0.55 14.25 -3.88
N ASP A 99 -1.72 14.41 -4.49
CA ASP A 99 -2.94 14.81 -3.79
C ASP A 99 -3.40 13.73 -2.79
N GLY A 100 -3.20 12.45 -3.12
CA GLY A 100 -3.39 11.32 -2.20
C GLY A 100 -2.42 11.36 -1.02
N LEU A 101 -1.13 11.58 -1.28
CA LEU A 101 -0.10 11.68 -0.25
C LEU A 101 -0.42 12.80 0.75
N GLY A 102 -0.82 13.98 0.26
CA GLY A 102 -1.20 15.13 1.09
C GLY A 102 -2.40 14.89 2.01
N ARG A 103 -3.21 13.85 1.77
CA ARG A 103 -4.36 13.47 2.60
C ARG A 103 -4.01 12.44 3.68
N THR A 104 -2.79 11.91 3.69
CA THR A 104 -2.33 10.94 4.70
C THR A 104 -1.94 11.65 6.01
N SER A 105 -1.96 10.92 7.13
CA SER A 105 -1.56 11.45 8.43
C SER A 105 -0.05 11.68 8.58
N ALA A 106 0.77 11.03 7.76
CA ALA A 106 2.23 11.07 7.84
C ALA A 106 2.88 11.13 6.45
N PRO A 107 2.71 12.22 5.68
CA PRO A 107 3.08 12.30 4.27
C PRO A 107 4.59 12.28 3.99
N ALA A 108 5.42 12.54 5.00
CA ALA A 108 6.87 12.63 4.85
C ALA A 108 7.61 11.30 5.08
N VAL A 109 6.94 10.27 5.61
CA VAL A 109 7.55 8.98 5.97
C VAL A 109 6.75 7.81 5.40
N CYS A 110 7.45 6.78 4.95
CA CYS A 110 6.79 5.56 4.51
C CYS A 110 6.33 4.73 5.73
N PRO A 111 5.48 3.71 5.53
CA PRO A 111 5.03 2.83 6.62
C PRO A 111 6.15 2.08 7.36
N HIS A 112 7.37 2.03 6.79
CA HIS A 112 8.58 1.48 7.41
C HIS A 112 9.49 2.54 8.06
N GLY A 113 9.14 3.82 7.97
CA GLY A 113 9.89 4.93 8.56
C GLY A 113 10.93 5.60 7.66
N SER A 114 11.12 5.14 6.42
CA SER A 114 12.02 5.83 5.47
C SER A 114 11.41 7.16 5.00
N PRO A 115 12.22 8.23 4.83
CA PRO A 115 11.73 9.50 4.31
C PRO A 115 11.26 9.36 2.86
N LEU A 116 10.11 9.97 2.54
CA LEU A 116 9.52 9.99 1.19
C LEU A 116 9.75 11.31 0.46
N LEU A 117 9.98 12.40 1.19
CA LEU A 117 10.07 13.75 0.66
C LEU A 117 11.45 14.33 0.93
N MET A 118 12.00 15.02 -0.07
CA MET A 118 13.18 15.86 0.07
C MET A 118 12.78 17.28 -0.28
N HIS A 119 12.97 18.21 0.66
CA HIS A 119 12.77 19.63 0.41
C HIS A 119 14.07 20.25 -0.06
N VAL A 120 14.04 20.87 -1.24
CA VAL A 120 15.16 21.59 -1.83
C VAL A 120 14.75 23.06 -1.86
N SER A 121 15.35 23.87 -0.98
CA SER A 121 15.06 25.31 -0.90
C SER A 121 15.90 26.11 -1.91
N ASP A 122 15.43 27.31 -2.25
CA ASP A 122 16.18 28.26 -3.09
C ASP A 122 17.56 28.55 -2.51
N ASP A 123 17.65 28.79 -1.20
CA ASP A 123 18.92 29.00 -0.48
C ASP A 123 19.88 27.79 -0.58
N LEU A 124 19.35 26.55 -0.62
CA LEU A 124 20.18 25.36 -0.83
C LEU A 124 20.72 25.33 -2.27
N LEU A 125 19.89 25.67 -3.25
CA LEU A 125 20.27 25.73 -4.66
C LEU A 125 21.32 26.81 -4.91
N GLU A 126 21.11 28.02 -4.39
CA GLU A 126 22.05 29.14 -4.51
C GLU A 126 23.44 28.79 -3.98
N ARG A 127 23.50 28.17 -2.78
CA ARG A 127 24.76 27.72 -2.19
C ARG A 127 25.41 26.59 -2.99
N GLN A 128 24.62 25.65 -3.51
CA GLN A 128 25.14 24.46 -4.17
C GLN A 128 25.71 24.75 -5.56
N PHE A 129 25.13 25.72 -6.27
CA PHE A 129 25.54 26.08 -7.63
C PHE A 129 26.31 27.41 -7.73
N ASP A 130 26.58 28.08 -6.60
CA ASP A 130 27.23 29.40 -6.54
C ASP A 130 26.52 30.43 -7.42
N TRP A 131 25.19 30.47 -7.36
CA TRP A 131 24.34 31.39 -8.14
C TRP A 131 24.30 32.82 -7.57
N ARG A 132 25.29 33.20 -6.76
CA ARG A 132 25.40 34.56 -6.21
C ARG A 132 25.79 35.60 -7.26
#